data_AF-A4F1G2-F1
#
_entry.id   AF-A4F1G2-F1
#
_cell.length_a   1.000
_cell.length_b   1.000
_cell.length_c   1.000
_cell.angle_alpha   90.00
_cell.angle_beta   90.00
_cell.angle_gamma   90.00
#
_symmetry.space_group_name_H-M   'P 1'
#
loop_
_entity.id
_entity.type
_entity.pdbx_description
1 polymer ?
#
loop_
_entity_poly.entity_id
_entity_poly.type
_entity_poly.pdbx_seq_one_letter_code
_entity_poly.pdbx_strand_id
1 'polypeptide(L)'
;MVFWSFGMATGLASGGCRKGLTQPDRTDRACRISRFGLMGFRKIGQPQKPGDAELYIGYAVERFRAGAIEQANSDFETAYEWGRKSRHKLTLNSGYKIPEALFAAILRVHHDHVPVKARAIWYAILKKEAPDLVEALKTEFADRQAEGET
;
A
#
# COMPACT_ATOMS: atom_id res chain seq x y z
N MET A 1 -0.76 5.71 -31.83
CA MET A 1 -1.71 4.83 -31.09
C MET A 1 -1.08 4.08 -29.92
N VAL A 2 0.21 3.69 -29.96
CA VAL A 2 0.86 2.88 -28.90
C VAL A 2 0.87 3.52 -27.50
N PHE A 3 0.97 4.86 -27.40
CA PHE A 3 0.95 5.58 -26.12
C PHE A 3 -0.37 5.46 -25.34
N TRP A 4 -1.51 5.38 -26.04
CA TRP A 4 -2.83 5.28 -25.40
C TRP A 4 -3.06 3.86 -24.84
N SER A 5 -2.67 2.83 -25.58
CA SER A 5 -2.74 1.44 -25.11
C SER A 5 -1.81 1.19 -23.92
N PHE A 6 -0.62 1.81 -23.90
CA PHE A 6 0.31 1.73 -22.78
C PHE A 6 -0.24 2.42 -21.52
N GLY A 7 -0.87 3.59 -21.69
CA GLY A 7 -1.53 4.31 -20.59
C GLY A 7 -2.71 3.53 -19.98
N MET A 8 -3.54 2.89 -20.80
CA MET A 8 -4.64 2.05 -20.31
C MET A 8 -4.15 0.78 -19.62
N ALA A 9 -3.16 0.08 -20.20
CA ALA A 9 -2.62 -1.15 -19.62
C ALA A 9 -1.92 -0.90 -18.28
N THR A 10 -1.13 0.18 -18.17
CA THR A 10 -0.50 0.59 -16.90
C THR A 10 -1.51 1.10 -15.89
N GLY A 11 -2.57 1.79 -16.32
CA GLY A 11 -3.68 2.20 -15.46
C GLY A 11 -4.43 1.02 -14.84
N LEU A 12 -4.82 0.04 -15.65
CA LEU A 12 -5.50 -1.18 -15.19
C LEU A 12 -4.60 -2.03 -14.28
N ALA A 13 -3.31 -2.18 -14.64
CA ALA A 13 -2.33 -2.87 -13.80
C ALA A 13 -2.13 -2.16 -12.45
N SER A 14 -2.12 -0.83 -12.44
CA SER A 14 -2.01 -0.03 -11.21
C SER A 14 -3.24 -0.19 -10.33
N GLY A 15 -4.44 -0.27 -10.91
CA GLY A 15 -5.67 -0.59 -10.18
C GLY A 15 -5.60 -1.97 -9.52
N GLY A 16 -5.21 -3.00 -10.29
CA GLY A 16 -5.05 -4.37 -9.78
C GLY A 16 -3.96 -4.49 -8.71
N CYS A 17 -2.88 -3.72 -8.83
CA CYS A 17 -1.84 -3.67 -7.80
C CYS A 17 -2.31 -2.95 -6.53
N ARG A 18 -2.93 -1.77 -6.68
CA ARG A 18 -3.46 -0.94 -5.58
C ARG A 18 -4.44 -1.72 -4.74
N LYS A 19 -5.47 -2.29 -5.34
CA LYS A 19 -6.53 -2.97 -4.59
C LYS A 19 -6.21 -4.42 -4.26
N GLY A 20 -5.23 -5.02 -4.92
CA GLY A 20 -5.03 -6.46 -4.85
C GLY A 20 -6.13 -7.20 -5.61
N LEU A 21 -5.73 -8.15 -6.44
CA LEU A 21 -6.64 -9.07 -7.10
C LEU A 21 -6.85 -10.31 -6.22
N THR A 22 -7.95 -11.01 -6.46
CA THR A 22 -8.28 -12.26 -5.77
C THR A 22 -7.19 -13.32 -5.91
N GLN A 23 -6.45 -13.30 -7.03
CA GLN A 23 -5.33 -14.21 -7.29
C GLN A 23 -3.99 -13.52 -6.99
N PRO A 24 -3.21 -14.00 -6.01
CA PRO A 24 -1.93 -13.42 -5.62
C PRO A 24 -0.95 -13.24 -6.78
N ASP A 25 -0.79 -14.24 -7.64
CA ASP A 25 0.13 -14.19 -8.78
C ASP A 25 -0.28 -13.14 -9.83
N ARG A 26 -1.59 -12.93 -10.02
CA ARG A 26 -2.09 -11.88 -10.92
C ARG A 26 -1.83 -10.50 -10.33
N THR A 27 -1.99 -10.35 -9.01
CA THR A 27 -1.63 -9.12 -8.30
C THR A 27 -0.15 -8.81 -8.46
N ASP A 28 0.72 -9.80 -8.28
CA ASP A 28 2.17 -9.61 -8.41
C ASP A 28 2.55 -9.24 -9.84
N ARG A 29 1.95 -9.88 -10.85
CA ARG A 29 2.13 -9.51 -12.25
C ARG A 29 1.65 -8.08 -12.52
N ALA A 30 0.49 -7.69 -12.00
CA ALA A 30 -0.04 -6.34 -12.13
C ALA A 30 0.87 -5.31 -11.47
N CYS A 31 1.38 -5.59 -10.28
CA CYS A 31 2.34 -4.75 -9.56
C CYS A 31 3.66 -4.62 -10.32
N ARG A 32 4.17 -5.70 -10.92
CA ARG A 32 5.38 -5.65 -11.75
C ARG A 32 5.18 -4.75 -12.97
N ILE A 33 4.09 -4.91 -13.71
CA ILE A 33 3.77 -4.09 -14.89
C ILE A 33 3.58 -2.62 -14.49
N SER A 34 2.83 -2.38 -13.41
CA SER A 34 2.58 -1.03 -12.88
C SER A 34 3.88 -0.34 -12.45
N ARG A 35 4.80 -1.05 -11.78
CA ARG A 35 6.13 -0.55 -11.40
C ARG A 35 6.98 -0.16 -12.61
N PHE A 36 6.97 -0.96 -13.68
CA PHE A 36 7.62 -0.57 -14.93
C PHE A 36 7.00 0.69 -15.55
N GLY A 37 5.67 0.79 -15.53
CA GLY A 37 4.95 2.00 -15.93
C GLY A 37 5.35 3.23 -15.10
N LEU A 38 5.42 3.08 -13.77
CA LEU A 38 5.81 4.14 -12.84
C LEU A 38 7.24 4.62 -13.09
N MET A 39 8.19 3.71 -13.37
CA MET A 39 9.54 4.10 -13.76
C MET A 39 9.55 4.94 -15.04
N GLY A 40 8.69 4.63 -16.00
CA GLY A 40 8.46 5.45 -17.19
C GLY A 40 7.91 6.83 -16.84
N PHE A 41 6.87 6.90 -16.00
CA PHE A 41 6.27 8.16 -15.55
C PHE A 41 7.24 9.05 -14.76
N ARG A 42 8.09 8.46 -13.92
CA ARG A 42 9.15 9.19 -13.19
C ARG A 42 10.19 9.78 -14.12
N LYS A 43 10.60 9.06 -15.17
CA LYS A 43 11.56 9.56 -16.17
C LYS A 43 11.05 10.80 -16.92
N ILE A 44 9.73 10.93 -17.08
CA ILE A 44 9.12 12.10 -17.72
C ILE A 44 8.69 13.18 -16.70
N GLY A 45 9.14 13.08 -15.45
CA GLY A 45 8.96 14.13 -14.45
C GLY A 45 7.58 14.17 -13.78
N GLN A 46 6.75 13.11 -13.86
CA GLN A 46 5.50 13.12 -13.12
C GLN A 46 5.74 13.09 -11.59
N PRO A 47 5.09 13.98 -10.83
CA PRO A 47 5.24 14.03 -9.38
C PRO A 47 4.55 12.84 -8.72
N GLN A 48 5.17 12.32 -7.66
CA GLN A 48 4.56 11.32 -6.80
C GLN A 48 3.43 11.94 -5.97
N LYS A 49 2.36 11.17 -5.74
CA LYS A 49 1.17 11.64 -5.02
C LYS A 49 0.99 10.83 -3.73
N PRO A 50 0.38 11.39 -2.68
CA PRO A 50 0.08 10.64 -1.46
C PRO A 50 -0.66 9.32 -1.72
N GLY A 51 -1.61 9.31 -2.66
CA GLY A 51 -2.35 8.11 -3.06
C GLY A 51 -1.51 7.01 -3.73
N ASP A 52 -0.24 7.25 -4.04
CA ASP A 52 0.68 6.20 -4.49
C ASP A 52 1.16 5.31 -3.35
N ALA A 53 0.93 5.70 -2.08
CA ALA A 53 1.24 4.86 -0.92
C ALA A 53 0.68 3.45 -1.05
N GLU A 54 -0.58 3.32 -1.50
CA GLU A 54 -1.24 2.03 -1.74
C GLU A 54 -0.52 1.20 -2.83
N LEU A 55 0.03 1.84 -3.87
CA LEU A 55 0.83 1.17 -4.90
C LEU A 55 2.14 0.63 -4.32
N TYR A 56 2.83 1.44 -3.52
CA TYR A 56 4.10 1.02 -2.93
C TYR A 56 3.93 -0.15 -1.95
N ILE A 57 2.81 -0.25 -1.23
CA ILE A 57 2.48 -1.49 -0.49
C ILE A 57 2.41 -2.68 -1.44
N GLY A 58 1.73 -2.54 -2.57
CA GLY A 58 1.67 -3.60 -3.59
C GLY A 58 3.04 -4.00 -4.13
N TYR A 59 3.91 -3.04 -4.44
CA TYR A 59 5.28 -3.30 -4.90
C TYR A 59 6.14 -3.97 -3.83
N ALA A 60 6.03 -3.51 -2.57
CA ALA A 60 6.74 -4.08 -1.46
C ALA A 60 6.37 -5.55 -1.26
N VAL A 61 5.07 -5.88 -1.31
CA VAL A 61 4.60 -7.26 -1.19
C VAL A 61 5.06 -8.14 -2.36
N GLU A 62 5.00 -7.63 -3.60
CA GLU A 62 5.51 -8.36 -4.78
C GLU A 62 7.00 -8.68 -4.65
N ARG A 63 7.82 -7.69 -4.26
CA ARG A 63 9.26 -7.85 -4.07
C ARG A 63 9.58 -8.76 -2.90
N PHE A 64 8.82 -8.68 -1.81
CA PHE A 64 8.98 -9.56 -0.66
C PHE A 64 8.80 -11.03 -1.07
N ARG A 65 7.73 -11.33 -1.83
CA ARG A 65 7.49 -12.69 -2.35
C ARG A 65 8.55 -13.15 -3.33
N ALA A 66 9.09 -12.23 -4.13
CA ALA A 66 10.19 -12.51 -5.04
C ALA A 66 11.56 -12.68 -4.33
N GLY A 67 11.62 -12.55 -2.99
CA GLY A 67 12.86 -12.66 -2.21
C GLY A 67 13.73 -11.39 -2.20
N ALA A 68 13.25 -10.30 -2.80
CA ALA A 68 13.94 -9.01 -2.87
C ALA A 68 13.64 -8.15 -1.63
N ILE A 69 14.08 -8.63 -0.45
CA ILE A 69 13.67 -8.09 0.86
C ILE A 69 14.12 -6.63 1.06
N GLU A 70 15.35 -6.28 0.71
CA GLU A 70 15.85 -4.90 0.85
C GLU A 70 15.03 -3.91 0.02
N GLN A 71 14.70 -4.29 -1.22
CA GLN A 71 13.88 -3.45 -2.09
C GLN A 71 12.42 -3.42 -1.65
N ALA A 72 11.92 -4.46 -0.98
CA ALA A 72 10.60 -4.48 -0.36
C ALA A 72 10.54 -3.51 0.83
N ASN A 73 11.55 -3.51 1.70
CA ASN A 73 11.66 -2.59 2.83
C ASN A 73 11.66 -1.13 2.36
N SER A 74 12.47 -0.82 1.34
CA SER A 74 12.51 0.53 0.75
C SER A 74 11.16 0.97 0.16
N ASP A 75 10.42 0.04 -0.47
CA ASP A 75 9.08 0.34 -0.98
C ASP A 75 8.08 0.56 0.18
N PHE A 76 8.17 -0.22 1.28
CA PHE A 76 7.36 0.04 2.48
C PHE A 76 7.65 1.41 3.08
N GLU A 77 8.92 1.80 3.25
CA GLU A 77 9.27 3.13 3.73
C GLU A 77 8.73 4.23 2.83
N THR A 78 8.83 4.03 1.51
CA THR A 78 8.27 4.96 0.51
C THR A 78 6.74 5.06 0.64
N ALA A 79 6.05 3.95 0.88
CA ALA A 79 4.61 3.94 1.10
C ALA A 79 4.22 4.80 2.31
N TYR A 80 4.95 4.68 3.42
CA TYR A 80 4.71 5.48 4.62
C TYR A 80 4.97 6.97 4.36
N GLU A 81 6.11 7.29 3.76
CA GLU A 81 6.53 8.66 3.42
C GLU A 81 5.49 9.40 2.59
N TRP A 82 4.87 8.74 1.61
CA TRP A 82 3.83 9.36 0.80
C TRP A 82 2.46 9.33 1.45
N GLY A 83 2.11 8.24 2.14
CA GLY A 83 0.84 8.10 2.83
C GLY A 83 0.63 9.22 3.85
N ARG A 84 1.66 9.50 4.66
CA ARG A 84 1.61 10.54 5.70
C ARG A 84 1.48 11.97 5.15
N LYS A 85 1.81 12.19 3.87
CA LYS A 85 1.72 13.50 3.19
C LYS A 85 0.32 13.84 2.68
N SER A 86 -0.66 12.94 2.83
CA SER A 86 -2.04 13.24 2.46
C SER A 86 -2.59 14.41 3.30
N ARG A 87 -3.14 15.42 2.62
CA ARG A 87 -3.79 16.57 3.26
C ARG A 87 -5.16 16.22 3.81
N HIS A 88 -5.87 15.34 3.12
CA HIS A 88 -7.17 14.81 3.56
C HIS A 88 -6.94 13.80 4.68
N LYS A 89 -7.70 13.97 5.76
CA LYS A 89 -7.64 13.12 6.96
C LYS A 89 -9.00 12.51 7.23
N LEU A 90 -8.99 11.26 7.68
CA LEU A 90 -10.13 10.53 8.21
C LEU A 90 -10.02 10.48 9.72
N THR A 91 -11.15 10.37 10.41
CA THR A 91 -11.19 10.19 11.87
C THR A 91 -11.52 8.74 12.15
N LEU A 92 -10.65 8.05 12.89
CA LEU A 92 -10.87 6.68 13.36
C LEU A 92 -11.87 6.66 14.52
N ASN A 93 -12.40 5.48 14.90
CA ASN A 93 -13.32 5.33 16.02
C ASN A 93 -12.73 5.83 17.35
N SER A 94 -11.40 5.73 17.49
CA SER A 94 -10.63 6.28 18.62
C SER A 94 -10.56 7.81 18.66
N GLY A 95 -11.11 8.51 17.65
CA GLY A 95 -10.99 9.96 17.49
C GLY A 95 -9.67 10.41 16.84
N TYR A 96 -8.75 9.47 16.57
CA TYR A 96 -7.46 9.77 15.94
C TYR A 96 -7.64 10.19 14.49
N LYS A 97 -6.98 11.29 14.08
CA LYS A 97 -7.02 11.81 12.71
C LYS A 97 -5.87 11.27 11.87
N ILE A 98 -6.17 10.32 11.00
CA ILE A 98 -5.19 9.67 10.12
C ILE A 98 -5.23 10.27 8.70
N PRO A 99 -4.08 10.50 8.04
CA PRO A 99 -4.06 10.83 6.61
C PRO A 99 -4.74 9.74 5.78
N GLU A 100 -5.67 10.12 4.91
CA GLU A 100 -6.50 9.19 4.12
C GLU A 100 -5.66 8.20 3.30
N ALA A 101 -4.60 8.68 2.64
CA ALA A 101 -3.73 7.80 1.87
C ALA A 101 -2.92 6.83 2.74
N LEU A 102 -2.56 7.23 3.97
CA LEU A 102 -1.91 6.33 4.92
C LEU A 102 -2.89 5.24 5.38
N PHE A 103 -4.15 5.61 5.62
CA PHE A 103 -5.20 4.65 5.92
C PHE A 103 -5.42 3.65 4.78
N ALA A 104 -5.47 4.12 3.53
CA ALA A 104 -5.58 3.23 2.37
C ALA A 104 -4.39 2.25 2.25
N ALA A 105 -3.16 2.69 2.55
CA ALA A 105 -1.99 1.82 2.60
C ALA A 105 -2.10 0.76 3.71
N ILE A 106 -2.60 1.15 4.90
CA ILE A 106 -2.88 0.22 6.00
C ILE A 106 -3.92 -0.81 5.58
N LEU A 107 -5.04 -0.40 4.98
CA LEU A 107 -6.04 -1.36 4.49
C LEU A 107 -5.42 -2.34 3.49
N ARG A 108 -4.60 -1.84 2.56
CA ARG A 108 -3.97 -2.67 1.53
C ARG A 108 -3.02 -3.72 2.07
N VAL A 109 -2.25 -3.42 3.12
CA VAL A 109 -1.34 -4.41 3.73
C VAL A 109 -2.10 -5.51 4.47
N HIS A 110 -3.36 -5.26 4.86
CA HIS A 110 -4.22 -6.23 5.56
C HIS A 110 -4.97 -7.20 4.65
N HIS A 111 -4.88 -7.05 3.33
CA HIS A 111 -5.50 -8.01 2.41
C HIS A 111 -5.02 -9.44 2.69
N ASP A 112 -5.94 -10.42 2.62
CA ASP A 112 -5.72 -11.81 3.02
C ASP A 112 -4.49 -12.46 2.39
N HIS A 113 -4.21 -12.09 1.14
CA HIS A 113 -3.09 -12.63 0.40
C HIS A 113 -1.73 -12.06 0.83
N VAL A 114 -1.66 -10.95 1.58
CA VAL A 114 -0.38 -10.38 2.02
C VAL A 114 0.26 -11.28 3.08
N PRO A 115 1.50 -11.77 2.86
CA PRO A 115 2.18 -12.63 3.82
C PRO A 115 2.33 -11.95 5.19
N VAL A 116 2.06 -12.66 6.29
CA VAL A 116 2.16 -12.13 7.66
C VAL A 116 3.52 -11.49 7.94
N LYS A 117 4.61 -12.10 7.45
CA LYS A 117 5.97 -11.55 7.57
C LYS A 117 6.13 -10.20 6.86
N ALA A 118 5.49 -10.00 5.72
CA ALA A 118 5.49 -8.71 5.02
C ALA A 118 4.68 -7.65 5.78
N ARG A 119 3.54 -8.04 6.37
CA ARG A 119 2.76 -7.13 7.25
C ARG A 119 3.57 -6.71 8.47
N ALA A 120 4.32 -7.63 9.07
CA ALA A 120 5.16 -7.35 10.24
C ALA A 120 6.23 -6.28 9.96
N ILE A 121 6.83 -6.30 8.75
CA ILE A 121 7.78 -5.26 8.31
C ILE A 121 7.11 -3.89 8.28
N TRP A 122 5.94 -3.79 7.63
CA TRP A 122 5.17 -2.54 7.60
C TRP A 122 4.82 -2.03 9.00
N TYR A 123 4.37 -2.93 9.89
CA TYR A 123 4.05 -2.56 11.26
C TYR A 123 5.26 -2.14 12.08
N ALA A 124 6.45 -2.68 11.81
CA ALA A 124 7.68 -2.22 12.44
C ALA A 124 8.00 -0.76 12.06
N ILE A 125 7.77 -0.38 10.79
CA ILE A 125 7.89 1.01 10.33
C ILE A 125 6.86 1.90 11.04
N LEU A 126 5.58 1.50 11.07
CA LEU A 126 4.54 2.28 11.76
C LEU A 126 4.84 2.45 13.25
N LYS A 127 5.30 1.41 13.94
CA LYS A 127 5.63 1.48 15.37
C LYS A 127 6.79 2.43 15.66
N LYS A 128 7.77 2.49 14.75
CA LYS A 128 8.91 3.40 14.85
C LYS A 128 8.51 4.85 14.57
N GLU A 129 7.74 5.07 13.50
CA GLU A 129 7.51 6.41 12.97
C GLU A 129 6.22 7.08 13.50
N ALA A 130 5.24 6.29 13.93
CA ALA A 130 3.93 6.75 14.42
C ALA A 130 3.33 5.78 15.47
N PRO A 131 3.93 5.65 16.67
CA PRO A 131 3.46 4.72 17.69
C PRO A 131 2.01 4.98 18.13
N ASP A 132 1.60 6.24 18.25
CA ASP A 132 0.23 6.62 18.63
C ASP A 132 -0.81 6.13 17.62
N LEU A 133 -0.45 6.11 16.33
CA LEU A 133 -1.30 5.57 15.28
C LEU A 133 -1.45 4.04 15.45
N VAL A 134 -0.39 3.34 15.82
CA VAL A 134 -0.46 1.88 16.06
C VAL A 134 -1.42 1.57 17.21
N GLU A 135 -1.38 2.35 18.29
CA GLU A 135 -2.34 2.18 19.39
C GLU A 135 -3.77 2.49 18.94
N ALA A 136 -3.98 3.58 18.20
CA ALA A 136 -5.30 3.94 17.66
C ALA A 136 -5.88 2.87 16.72
N LEU A 137 -5.02 2.19 15.94
CA LEU A 137 -5.43 1.09 15.04
C LEU A 137 -5.80 -0.18 15.80
N LYS A 138 -5.20 -0.45 16.98
CA LYS A 138 -5.60 -1.61 17.79
C LYS A 138 -7.06 -1.52 18.20
N THR A 139 -7.52 -0.34 18.61
CA THR A 139 -8.93 -0.10 18.93
C THR A 139 -9.82 -0.36 17.72
N GLU A 140 -9.45 0.18 16.55
CA GLU A 140 -10.21 0.03 15.30
C GLU A 140 -10.33 -1.43 14.82
N PHE A 141 -9.29 -2.25 15.03
CA PHE A 141 -9.28 -3.66 14.63
C PHE A 141 -9.78 -4.62 15.71
N ALA A 142 -9.74 -4.25 16.99
CA ALA A 142 -10.32 -5.03 18.08
C ALA A 142 -11.85 -5.10 17.96
N ASP A 143 -12.50 -3.98 17.60
CA ASP A 143 -13.96 -3.92 17.40
C ASP A 143 -14.40 -4.86 16.26
N ARG A 144 -13.60 -4.95 15.18
CA ARG A 144 -13.89 -5.84 14.05
C ARG A 144 -13.69 -7.33 14.34
N GLN A 145 -12.88 -7.67 15.34
CA GLN A 145 -12.74 -9.06 15.79
C GLN A 145 -13.92 -9.47 16.68
N ALA A 146 -14.45 -8.55 17.48
CA ALA A 146 -15.63 -8.80 18.31
C ALA A 146 -16.93 -8.95 17.48
N GLU A 147 -17.05 -8.27 16.34
CA GLU A 147 -18.20 -8.40 15.41
C GLU A 147 -18.17 -9.67 14.54
N GLY A 148 -17.06 -10.43 14.53
CA GLY A 148 -16.92 -11.68 13.78
C GLY A 148 -17.24 -12.95 14.55
N GLU A 149 -17.66 -12.85 15.82
CA GLU A 149 -17.97 -13.97 16.73
C GLU A 149 -19.47 -14.18 16.99
N THR A 150 -20.36 -13.57 16.19
CA THR A 150 -21.82 -13.81 16.24
C THR A 150 -22.35 -14.45 14.97
#